data_AF-A0A356B907-F1
#
_entry.id   AF-A0A356B907-F1
#
_cell.length_a   1.000
_cell.length_b   1.000
_cell.length_c   1.000
_cell.angle_alpha   90.00
_cell.angle_beta   90.00
_cell.angle_gamma   90.00
#
_symmetry.space_group_name_H-M   'P 1'
#
loop_
_entity.id
_entity.type
_entity.pdbx_description
1 polymer ?
#
loop_
_entity_poly.entity_id
_entity_poly.type
_entity_poly.pdbx_seq_one_letter_code
_entity_poly.pdbx_strand_id
1 'polypeptide(L)'
;AVVAPAEGEHARRIEKTVTDTLTSFDFEGGITFTLLSERCLDAVISISFNRHSTDNIDWDQKAIACRSQLYKSLLQDGYFPYRLDISMMQYLAEHSCPQYEQVLQELKHIFDANNLLSPGRYITHRKV
;
A
#
# COMPACT_ATOMS: atom_id res chain seq x y z
N ALA A 1 -2.28 -2.50 -4.41
CA ALA A 1 -3.64 -2.29 -4.95
C ALA A 1 -4.52 -1.75 -3.84
N VAL A 2 -5.44 -0.84 -4.15
CA VAL A 2 -6.43 -0.32 -3.19
C VAL A 2 -7.83 -0.80 -3.55
N VAL A 3 -8.71 -0.86 -2.56
CA VAL A 3 -10.13 -1.20 -2.77
C VAL A 3 -11.01 0.04 -2.66
N ALA A 4 -12.11 0.05 -3.41
CA ALA A 4 -13.08 1.13 -3.38
C ALA A 4 -14.48 0.61 -3.76
N PRO A 5 -15.55 1.39 -3.48
CA PRO A 5 -16.86 1.09 -4.02
C PRO A 5 -16.82 1.00 -5.55
N ALA A 6 -17.59 0.07 -6.12
CA ALA A 6 -17.65 -0.17 -7.57
C ALA A 6 -18.44 0.92 -8.31
N GLU A 7 -18.08 2.17 -8.11
CA GLU A 7 -18.72 3.34 -8.70
C GLU A 7 -17.70 4.15 -9.51
N GLY A 8 -18.15 4.70 -10.64
CA GLY A 8 -17.27 5.41 -11.57
C GLY A 8 -16.59 6.64 -10.97
N GLU A 9 -17.18 7.29 -9.97
CA GLU A 9 -16.55 8.42 -9.27
C GLU A 9 -15.28 8.00 -8.54
N HIS A 10 -15.33 6.88 -7.80
CA HIS A 10 -14.18 6.37 -7.08
C HIS A 10 -13.06 5.93 -8.03
N ALA A 11 -13.40 5.24 -9.12
CA ALA A 11 -12.45 4.86 -10.14
C ALA A 11 -11.73 6.07 -10.75
N ARG A 12 -12.46 7.15 -11.09
CA ARG A 12 -11.86 8.39 -11.62
C ARG A 12 -10.98 9.09 -10.59
N ARG A 13 -11.38 9.12 -9.32
CA ARG A 13 -10.57 9.74 -8.26
C ARG A 13 -9.26 9.00 -8.07
N ILE A 14 -9.31 7.67 -8.03
CA ILE A 14 -8.11 6.83 -7.92
C ILE A 14 -7.21 7.02 -9.16
N GLU A 15 -7.77 6.97 -10.36
CA GLU A 15 -7.01 7.17 -11.60
C GLU A 15 -6.31 8.53 -11.60
N LYS A 16 -7.02 9.60 -11.24
CA LYS A 16 -6.41 10.94 -11.13
C LYS A 16 -5.25 10.96 -10.14
N THR A 17 -5.43 10.45 -8.92
CA THR A 17 -4.37 10.43 -7.91
C THR A 17 -3.17 9.60 -8.36
N VAL A 18 -3.41 8.49 -9.05
CA VAL A 18 -2.36 7.62 -9.61
C VAL A 18 -1.59 8.34 -10.72
N THR A 19 -2.31 8.90 -11.69
CA THR A 19 -1.72 9.61 -12.84
C THR A 19 -0.91 10.81 -12.36
N ASP A 20 -1.46 11.67 -11.51
CA ASP A 20 -0.77 12.84 -10.97
C ASP A 20 0.49 12.44 -10.18
N THR A 21 0.40 11.38 -9.36
CA THR A 21 1.54 10.94 -8.55
C THR A 21 2.62 10.32 -9.43
N LEU A 22 2.31 9.33 -10.27
CA LEU A 22 3.33 8.62 -11.05
C LEU A 22 4.05 9.55 -12.03
N THR A 23 3.31 10.44 -12.69
CA THR A 23 3.90 11.42 -13.62
C THR A 23 4.83 12.40 -12.93
N SER A 24 4.55 12.78 -11.66
CA SER A 24 5.47 13.63 -10.88
C SER A 24 6.82 12.98 -10.56
N PHE A 25 6.91 11.65 -10.69
CA PHE A 25 8.15 10.87 -10.57
C PHE A 25 8.65 10.34 -11.93
N ASP A 26 8.16 10.86 -13.05
CA ASP A 26 8.49 10.43 -14.41
C ASP A 26 8.20 8.94 -14.69
N PHE A 27 7.22 8.36 -14.00
CA PHE A 27 6.70 7.02 -14.32
C PHE A 27 5.45 7.13 -15.19
N GLU A 28 5.29 6.18 -16.12
CA GLU A 28 4.04 6.00 -16.85
C GLU A 28 2.97 5.39 -15.93
N GLY A 29 1.76 5.96 -15.97
CA GLY A 29 0.63 5.49 -15.18
C GLY A 29 0.08 4.16 -15.68
N GLY A 30 0.33 3.07 -14.95
CA GLY A 30 -0.31 1.77 -15.20
C GLY A 30 -1.36 1.45 -14.15
N ILE A 31 -2.63 1.38 -14.54
CA ILE A 31 -3.73 1.00 -13.64
C ILE A 31 -4.66 -0.04 -14.27
N THR A 32 -4.97 -1.09 -13.52
CA THR A 32 -6.01 -2.07 -13.84
C THR A 32 -7.07 -2.01 -12.76
N PHE A 33 -8.33 -1.81 -13.17
CA PHE A 33 -9.47 -1.93 -12.28
C PHE A 33 -10.10 -3.32 -12.44
N THR A 34 -10.28 -4.05 -11.34
CA THR A 34 -11.03 -5.32 -11.34
C THR A 34 -12.27 -5.15 -10.48
N LEU A 35 -13.43 -5.54 -11.00
CA LEU A 35 -14.61 -5.69 -10.16
C LEU A 35 -14.46 -6.98 -9.35
N LEU A 36 -14.23 -6.85 -8.04
CA LEU A 36 -14.21 -7.99 -7.13
C LEU A 36 -15.63 -8.49 -6.84
N SER A 37 -16.59 -7.56 -6.85
CA SER A 37 -18.03 -7.84 -6.78
C SER A 37 -18.79 -6.68 -7.40
N GLU A 38 -20.13 -6.77 -7.38
CA GLU A 38 -21.02 -5.67 -7.80
C GLU A 38 -20.83 -4.38 -7.01
N ARG A 39 -20.22 -4.46 -5.81
CA ARG A 39 -20.09 -3.33 -4.87
C ARG A 39 -18.65 -2.90 -4.64
N CYS A 40 -17.67 -3.68 -5.08
CA CYS A 40 -16.26 -3.45 -4.77
C CYS A 40 -15.41 -3.62 -6.02
N LEU A 41 -14.58 -2.62 -6.28
CA LEU A 41 -13.50 -2.72 -7.23
C LEU A 41 -12.15 -2.71 -6.49
N ASP A 42 -11.15 -3.32 -7.11
CA ASP A 42 -9.76 -3.07 -6.77
C ASP A 42 -9.07 -2.29 -7.90
N ALA A 43 -8.02 -1.57 -7.53
CA ALA A 43 -7.15 -0.84 -8.44
C ALA A 43 -5.71 -1.32 -8.24
N VAL A 44 -5.24 -2.15 -9.18
CA VAL A 44 -3.85 -2.60 -9.24
C VAL A 44 -3.04 -1.57 -10.01
N ILE A 45 -2.07 -0.96 -9.33
CA ILE A 45 -1.21 0.08 -9.89
C ILE A 45 0.20 -0.47 -10.07
N SER A 46 0.74 -0.30 -11.27
CA SER A 46 2.05 -0.80 -11.67
C SER A 46 3.03 0.35 -11.82
N ILE A 47 4.17 0.25 -11.14
CA ILE A 47 5.33 1.12 -11.34
C ILE A 47 6.39 0.28 -12.04
N SER A 48 6.60 0.53 -13.33
CA SER A 48 7.52 -0.24 -14.17
C SER A 48 8.74 0.60 -14.50
N PHE A 49 9.92 0.01 -14.36
CA PHE A 49 11.19 0.68 -14.65
C PHE A 49 12.30 -0.33 -14.96
N ASN A 50 13.34 0.15 -15.65
CA ASN A 50 14.53 -0.64 -15.91
C ASN A 50 15.51 -0.54 -14.72
N ARG A 51 15.55 -1.59 -13.90
CA ARG A 51 16.49 -1.68 -12.77
C ARG A 51 17.97 -1.66 -13.18
N HIS A 52 18.26 -1.95 -14.44
CA HIS A 52 19.62 -1.98 -15.00
C HIS A 52 19.89 -0.80 -15.94
N SER A 53 19.13 0.30 -15.78
CA SER A 53 19.36 1.50 -16.58
C SER A 53 20.75 2.08 -16.33
N THR A 54 21.34 2.67 -17.37
CA THR A 54 22.67 3.32 -17.33
C THR A 54 22.58 4.85 -17.26
N ASP A 55 21.39 5.38 -16.96
CA ASP A 55 21.09 6.82 -16.89
C ASP A 55 21.52 7.48 -15.56
N ASN A 56 22.20 6.74 -14.67
CA ASN A 56 22.62 7.16 -13.33
C ASN A 56 21.46 7.54 -12.38
N ILE A 57 20.23 7.12 -12.67
CA ILE A 57 19.08 7.31 -11.78
C ILE A 57 18.97 6.10 -10.84
N ASP A 58 18.82 6.34 -9.54
CA ASP A 58 18.43 5.29 -8.58
C ASP A 58 16.93 5.01 -8.70
N TRP A 59 16.58 4.18 -9.68
CA TRP A 59 15.20 3.84 -9.99
C TRP A 59 14.51 3.06 -8.86
N ASP A 60 15.24 2.24 -8.11
CA ASP A 60 14.69 1.50 -6.98
C ASP A 60 14.23 2.49 -5.89
N GLN A 61 15.07 3.45 -5.51
CA GLN A 61 14.72 4.47 -4.52
C GLN A 61 13.62 5.42 -5.03
N LYS A 62 13.66 5.80 -6.32
CA LYS A 62 12.62 6.65 -6.93
C LYS A 62 11.25 5.96 -6.90
N ALA A 63 11.20 4.66 -7.21
CA ALA A 63 9.97 3.87 -7.16
C ALA A 63 9.44 3.73 -5.72
N ILE A 64 10.31 3.54 -4.73
CA ILE A 64 9.93 3.51 -3.30
C ILE A 64 9.30 4.85 -2.88
N ALA A 65 9.91 5.98 -3.27
CA ALA A 65 9.40 7.31 -2.97
C ALA A 65 8.04 7.57 -3.63
N CYS A 66 7.91 7.26 -4.93
CA CYS A 66 6.65 7.37 -5.68
C CYS A 66 5.54 6.57 -5.02
N ARG A 67 5.82 5.30 -4.66
CA ARG A 67 4.87 4.41 -4.00
C ARG A 67 4.47 4.95 -2.61
N SER A 68 5.41 5.46 -1.83
CA SER A 68 5.14 6.02 -0.50
C SER A 68 4.19 7.22 -0.59
N GLN A 69 4.44 8.13 -1.54
CA GLN A 69 3.56 9.27 -1.79
C GLN A 69 2.18 8.81 -2.27
N LEU A 70 2.13 7.88 -3.23
CA LEU A 70 0.87 7.35 -3.75
C LEU A 70 0.00 6.76 -2.65
N TYR A 71 0.59 5.95 -1.76
CA TYR A 71 -0.15 5.38 -0.65
C TYR A 71 -0.69 6.44 0.30
N LYS A 72 0.11 7.45 0.66
CA LYS A 72 -0.34 8.52 1.55
C LYS A 72 -1.53 9.25 0.96
N SER A 73 -1.48 9.60 -0.32
CA SER A 73 -2.58 10.28 -1.02
C SER A 73 -3.83 9.42 -1.09
N LEU A 74 -3.71 8.15 -1.48
CA LEU A 74 -4.85 7.23 -1.55
C LEU A 74 -5.48 6.96 -0.18
N LEU A 75 -4.67 6.80 0.86
CA LEU A 75 -5.15 6.60 2.23
C LEU A 75 -5.87 7.84 2.78
N GLN A 76 -5.37 9.04 2.49
CA GLN A 76 -6.04 10.30 2.84
C GLN A 76 -7.41 10.42 2.20
N ASP A 77 -7.59 9.89 0.99
CA ASP A 77 -8.86 9.82 0.28
C ASP A 77 -9.77 8.65 0.74
N GLY A 78 -9.33 7.86 1.72
CA GLY A 78 -10.09 6.72 2.26
C GLY A 78 -9.96 5.42 1.46
N TYR A 79 -9.01 5.34 0.53
CA TYR A 79 -8.75 4.12 -0.25
C TYR A 79 -7.65 3.28 0.39
N PHE A 80 -8.07 2.21 1.06
CA PHE A 80 -7.17 1.33 1.78
C PHE A 80 -6.64 0.18 0.90
N PRO A 81 -5.38 -0.20 1.06
CA PRO A 81 -4.82 -1.35 0.36
C PRO A 81 -5.33 -2.67 0.94
N TYR A 82 -5.65 -3.63 0.07
CA TYR A 82 -5.96 -5.00 0.52
C TYR A 82 -4.69 -5.82 0.81
N ARG A 83 -3.57 -5.44 0.19
CA ARG A 83 -2.26 -6.06 0.36
C ARG A 83 -1.17 -5.00 0.40
N LEU A 84 -0.22 -5.20 1.30
CA LEU A 84 0.91 -4.31 1.53
C LEU A 84 2.21 -4.97 1.06
N ASP A 85 3.16 -4.12 0.68
CA ASP A 85 4.57 -4.49 0.65
C ASP A 85 5.20 -4.34 2.05
N ILE A 86 6.39 -4.91 2.22
CA ILE A 86 7.08 -4.99 3.52
C ILE A 86 7.30 -3.59 4.13
N SER A 87 7.64 -2.59 3.32
CA SER A 87 7.94 -1.24 3.84
C SER A 87 6.70 -0.51 4.37
N MET A 88 5.51 -0.92 3.92
CA MET A 88 4.25 -0.26 4.25
C MET A 88 3.48 -0.96 5.39
N MET A 89 3.87 -2.19 5.75
CA MET A 89 3.22 -2.92 6.84
C MET A 89 3.28 -2.16 8.16
N GLN A 90 4.45 -1.61 8.51
CA GLN A 90 4.61 -0.82 9.72
C GLN A 90 3.77 0.47 9.65
N TYR A 91 3.81 1.18 8.52
CA TYR A 91 3.05 2.42 8.37
C TYR A 91 1.55 2.18 8.58
N LEU A 92 0.96 1.16 7.94
CA LEU A 92 -0.49 0.92 8.09
C LEU A 92 -0.83 0.54 9.54
N ALA A 93 0.01 -0.28 10.17
CA ALA A 93 -0.20 -0.71 11.54
C ALA A 93 -0.03 0.45 12.55
N GLU A 94 0.73 1.50 12.22
CA GLU A 94 0.79 2.74 13.00
C GLU A 94 -0.44 3.66 12.80
N HIS A 95 -1.15 3.51 11.68
CA HIS A 95 -2.31 4.32 11.31
C HIS A 95 -3.65 3.56 11.44
N SER A 96 -3.60 2.31 11.92
CA SER A 96 -4.77 1.50 12.20
C SER A 96 -5.33 1.81 13.59
N CYS A 97 -6.50 1.24 13.89
CA CYS A 97 -7.13 1.37 15.20
C CYS A 97 -6.26 0.72 16.29
N PRO A 98 -5.85 1.44 17.36
CA PRO A 98 -4.99 0.88 18.40
C PRO A 98 -5.53 -0.39 19.05
N GLN A 99 -6.85 -0.47 19.24
CA GLN A 99 -7.52 -1.64 19.81
C GLN A 99 -7.43 -2.84 18.88
N TYR A 100 -7.49 -2.62 17.56
CA TYR A 100 -7.31 -3.68 16.57
C TYR A 100 -5.88 -4.23 16.61
N GLU A 101 -4.87 -3.35 16.64
CA GLU A 101 -3.47 -3.76 16.77
C GLU A 101 -3.20 -4.53 18.06
N GLN A 102 -3.75 -4.08 19.19
CA GLN A 102 -3.58 -4.77 20.47
C GLN A 102 -4.08 -6.21 20.40
N VAL A 103 -5.26 -6.45 19.82
CA VAL A 103 -5.81 -7.81 19.65
C VAL A 103 -4.87 -8.66 18.81
N LEU A 104 -4.35 -8.14 17.70
CA LEU A 104 -3.40 -8.88 16.85
C LEU A 104 -2.11 -9.21 17.58
N GLN A 105 -1.56 -8.27 18.35
CA GLN A 105 -0.36 -8.48 19.17
C GLN A 105 -0.57 -9.55 20.25
N GLU A 106 -1.71 -9.52 20.94
CA GLU A 106 -2.06 -10.53 21.95
C GLU A 106 -2.19 -11.92 21.35
N LEU A 107 -2.91 -12.05 20.23
CA LEU A 107 -3.03 -13.32 19.50
C LEU A 107 -1.65 -13.82 19.04
N LYS A 108 -0.82 -12.94 18.47
CA LYS A 108 0.53 -13.29 18.04
C LYS A 108 1.39 -13.80 19.19
N HIS A 109 1.28 -13.18 20.37
CA HIS A 109 2.03 -13.60 21.54
C HIS A 109 1.58 -14.96 22.07
N ILE A 110 0.28 -15.28 22.03
CA ILE A 110 -0.25 -16.59 22.44
C ILE A 110 0.34 -17.72 21.59
N PHE A 111 0.41 -17.53 20.27
CA PHE A 111 0.86 -18.58 19.34
C PHE A 111 2.38 -18.58 19.08
N ASP A 112 3.07 -17.47 19.34
CA ASP A 112 4.51 -17.33 19.10
C ASP A 112 5.13 -16.35 20.10
N ALA A 113 5.21 -16.79 21.36
CA ALA A 113 5.69 -16.00 22.50
C ALA A 113 7.14 -15.49 22.31
N ASN A 114 7.98 -16.27 21.62
CA ASN A 114 9.37 -15.92 21.33
C ASN A 114 9.52 -15.05 20.06
N ASN A 115 8.41 -14.75 19.37
CA ASN A 115 8.36 -13.92 18.18
C ASN A 115 9.28 -14.39 17.02
N LEU A 116 9.36 -15.71 16.81
CA LEU A 116 10.21 -16.33 15.78
C LEU A 116 9.58 -16.32 14.39
N LEU A 117 8.25 -16.31 14.31
CA LEU A 117 7.47 -16.43 13.08
C LEU A 117 7.20 -15.05 12.48
N SER A 118 8.01 -14.67 11.49
CA SER A 118 7.82 -13.49 10.64
C SER A 118 7.49 -12.20 11.41
N PRO A 119 8.39 -11.73 12.30
CA PRO A 119 8.16 -10.55 13.11
C PRO A 119 7.91 -9.31 12.24
N GLY A 120 6.94 -8.46 12.62
CA GLY A 120 6.58 -7.23 11.90
C GLY A 120 5.65 -7.44 10.69
N ARG A 121 5.27 -8.69 10.37
CA ARG A 121 4.35 -8.99 9.25
C ARG A 121 2.90 -8.67 9.62
N TYR A 122 2.38 -7.54 9.13
CA TYR A 122 1.02 -7.03 9.40
C TYR A 122 0.65 -6.73 10.87
N ILE A 123 1.57 -6.94 11.80
CA ILE A 123 1.37 -6.71 13.22
C ILE A 123 2.52 -5.81 13.68
N THR A 124 2.19 -4.66 14.26
CA THR A 124 3.20 -3.78 14.85
C THR A 124 4.02 -4.50 15.91
N HIS A 125 5.30 -4.16 16.02
CA HIS A 125 6.09 -4.56 17.18
C HIS A 125 5.52 -3.90 18.43
N ARG A 126 5.34 -4.68 19.49
CA ARG A 126 4.99 -4.15 20.79
C ARG A 126 6.10 -3.19 21.21
N LYS A 127 5.78 -1.90 21.42
CA LYS A 127 6.70 -0.99 22.09
C LYS A 127 6.87 -1.52 23.52
N VAL A 128 8.08 -1.95 23.84
CA VAL A 128 8.49 -2.36 25.19
C VAL A 128 8.49 -1.14 26.09
#